data_AF-A0A1F4PQ44-F1
#
_entry.id   AF-A0A1F4PQ44-F1
#
_cell.length_a   1.000
_cell.length_b   1.000
_cell.length_c   1.000
_cell.angle_alpha   90.00
_cell.angle_beta   90.00
_cell.angle_gamma   90.00
#
_symmetry.space_group_name_H-M   'P 1'
#
loop_
_entity.id
_entity.type
_entity.pdbx_description
1 polymer ?
#
loop_
_entity_poly.entity_id
_entity_poly.type
_entity_poly.pdbx_seq_one_letter_code
_entity_poly.pdbx_strand_id
1 'polypeptide(L)'
;MKKTKILFVVVWLLLVAVFLLSGQPMAYAVETGGIGVMPAATKDYPANRSWFVYEAEAKTVIKDRVNVINRGNKSVNLIVAALDGAVSQNGGYTLIGSMADNKDIGTWVELEKTEVTLPPKSNQILNFTVTVPDNADVGSHPGGIVVLEKPAEASTLGAKKKNSSQLTVVTRIAARMYLTVPGEIQRRLEVKQIRHSIGNGLLYFFLRLKNNGNVQLNAIADVTLRGLFGKVGSQSGAEIGMLLRGSEITAQLPWQKNPPAFGRFVADFRLHYGEKDFKGEYVKDEYIDVRYVFWIIQWIKILWFIGGIILLLLIRNLWLWLLIQSRLNTRTKKHKVKKGETLMSVAQLYGVHPKKLAKFNLLRWPYELNVDDVLLIPQGQMSRGERLTMGDDWNAYYKAEQRKVWLTDLKFVGALLGKIRFRRRNMGVVSTARHSGKVRLIGPHPESQDSGVASLPRMTKGGVPTVAMEALVAEKGDTIYDISEFAGISIQEIVRLNNLRPPYRLRAGQEILVPIAHKTTVKPKRVTKKAAPSTKSVAKPKSNKKKRSK
;
A
#
# COMPACT_ATOMS: atom_id res chain seq x y z
N MET A 1 -9.88 -33.34 -40.09
CA MET A 1 -9.20 -32.29 -39.28
C MET A 1 -8.37 -31.26 -40.08
N LYS A 2 -8.18 -31.37 -41.41
CA LYS A 2 -7.44 -30.36 -42.21
C LYS A 2 -8.30 -29.22 -42.78
N LYS A 3 -9.59 -29.45 -43.09
CA LYS A 3 -10.47 -28.43 -43.69
C LYS A 3 -10.93 -27.32 -42.71
N THR A 4 -11.05 -27.61 -41.42
CA THR A 4 -11.48 -26.62 -40.40
C THR A 4 -10.41 -25.61 -40.01
N LYS A 5 -9.12 -25.95 -40.13
CA LYS A 5 -8.02 -25.00 -39.86
C LYS A 5 -7.81 -24.00 -41.00
N ILE A 6 -8.04 -24.41 -42.25
CA ILE A 6 -7.93 -23.52 -43.42
C ILE A 6 -9.05 -22.48 -43.41
N LEU A 7 -10.27 -22.89 -43.04
CA LEU A 7 -11.40 -21.96 -42.94
C LEU A 7 -11.16 -20.88 -41.87
N PHE A 8 -10.57 -21.25 -40.72
CA PHE A 8 -10.23 -20.30 -39.67
C PHE A 8 -9.18 -19.28 -40.10
N VAL A 9 -8.15 -19.70 -40.84
CA VAL A 9 -7.09 -18.81 -41.33
C VAL A 9 -7.62 -17.85 -42.40
N VAL A 10 -8.49 -18.32 -43.29
CA VAL A 10 -9.11 -17.47 -44.33
C VAL A 10 -10.07 -16.46 -43.72
N VAL A 11 -10.88 -16.85 -42.73
CA VAL A 11 -11.75 -15.92 -41.99
C VAL A 11 -10.94 -14.90 -41.18
N TRP A 12 -9.80 -15.32 -40.60
CA TRP A 12 -8.91 -14.41 -39.88
C TRP A 12 -8.21 -13.42 -40.81
N LEU A 13 -7.76 -13.85 -42.00
CA LEU A 13 -7.19 -12.98 -43.02
C LEU A 13 -8.23 -12.01 -43.61
N LEU A 14 -9.48 -12.44 -43.79
CA LEU A 14 -10.57 -11.57 -44.23
C LEU A 14 -10.94 -10.54 -43.15
N LEU A 15 -10.93 -10.90 -41.86
CA LEU A 15 -11.16 -9.95 -40.77
C LEU A 15 -10.01 -8.94 -40.63
N VAL A 16 -8.76 -9.35 -40.84
CA VAL A 16 -7.60 -8.46 -40.88
C VAL A 16 -7.66 -7.54 -42.11
N ALA A 17 -8.08 -8.04 -43.27
CA ALA A 17 -8.27 -7.22 -44.47
C ALA A 17 -9.41 -6.20 -44.31
N VAL A 18 -10.53 -6.58 -43.69
CA VAL A 18 -11.64 -5.65 -43.40
C VAL A 18 -11.25 -4.60 -42.34
N PHE A 19 -10.36 -4.94 -41.40
CA PHE A 19 -9.81 -3.97 -40.45
C PHE A 19 -8.81 -3.00 -41.12
N LEU A 20 -8.04 -3.46 -42.10
CA LEU A 20 -7.13 -2.63 -42.89
C LEU A 20 -7.84 -1.75 -43.94
N LEU A 21 -9.05 -2.14 -44.38
CA LEU A 21 -9.92 -1.37 -45.28
C LEU A 21 -10.90 -0.44 -44.55
N SER A 22 -10.94 -0.46 -43.21
CA SER A 22 -11.60 0.61 -42.47
C SER A 22 -10.81 1.89 -42.71
N GLY A 23 -11.40 2.80 -43.50
CA GLY A 23 -10.75 3.99 -44.00
C GLY A 23 -10.00 4.69 -42.88
N GLN A 24 -8.68 4.82 -43.06
CA GLN A 24 -7.90 5.74 -42.26
C GLN A 24 -8.65 7.08 -42.30
N PRO A 25 -8.96 7.72 -41.16
CA PRO A 25 -9.48 9.07 -41.21
C PRO A 25 -8.47 9.86 -42.04
N MET A 26 -8.91 10.38 -43.19
CA MET A 26 -8.12 11.35 -43.92
C MET A 26 -7.94 12.50 -42.95
N ALA A 27 -6.77 12.54 -42.32
CA ALA A 27 -6.32 13.69 -41.58
C ALA A 27 -6.17 14.78 -42.64
N TYR A 28 -7.22 15.57 -42.85
CA TYR A 28 -7.04 16.89 -43.41
C TYR A 28 -6.06 17.58 -42.48
N ALA A 29 -4.85 17.80 -42.96
CA ALA A 29 -3.95 18.74 -42.32
C ALA A 29 -4.74 20.05 -42.26
N VAL A 30 -5.19 20.41 -41.07
CA VAL A 30 -5.60 21.78 -40.80
C VAL A 30 -4.30 22.56 -40.96
N GLU A 31 -4.14 23.20 -42.11
CA GLU A 31 -3.02 24.09 -42.41
C GLU A 31 -3.17 25.26 -41.43
N THR A 32 -2.60 25.12 -40.22
CA THR A 32 -2.68 26.13 -39.18
C THR A 32 -1.90 27.34 -39.65
N GLY A 33 -2.67 28.39 -39.96
CA GLY A 33 -2.31 29.73 -40.40
C GLY A 33 -0.83 30.06 -40.44
N GLY A 34 -0.28 30.20 -41.65
CA GLY A 34 1.05 30.77 -41.90
C GLY A 34 1.14 32.27 -41.62
N ILE A 35 0.29 32.82 -40.76
CA ILE A 35 0.30 34.24 -40.39
C ILE A 35 1.43 34.47 -39.38
N GLY A 36 2.10 35.60 -39.45
CA GLY A 36 3.14 36.00 -38.51
C GLY A 36 3.05 37.48 -38.19
N VAL A 37 3.49 37.85 -37.00
CA VAL A 37 3.65 39.24 -36.59
C VAL A 37 4.95 39.37 -35.82
N MET A 38 5.76 40.37 -36.15
CA MET A 38 7.04 40.61 -35.49
C MET A 38 7.41 42.09 -35.55
N PRO A 39 8.25 42.58 -34.63
CA PRO A 39 8.84 43.91 -34.75
C PRO A 39 9.55 44.10 -36.10
N ALA A 40 9.37 45.28 -36.70
CA ALA A 40 10.17 45.71 -37.84
C ALA A 40 11.32 46.61 -37.36
N ALA A 41 12.36 46.73 -38.20
CA ALA A 41 13.47 47.63 -37.93
C ALA A 41 13.01 49.08 -38.00
N THR A 42 13.64 49.97 -37.25
CA THR A 42 13.60 51.43 -37.45
C THR A 42 15.02 51.98 -37.36
N LYS A 43 15.19 53.30 -37.45
CA LYS A 43 16.49 53.93 -37.18
C LYS A 43 16.92 53.71 -35.72
N ASP A 44 15.96 53.77 -34.81
CA ASP A 44 16.20 53.71 -33.36
C ASP A 44 16.16 52.27 -32.82
N TYR A 45 15.57 51.32 -33.57
CA TYR A 45 15.42 49.94 -33.14
C TYR A 45 15.87 48.89 -34.19
N PRO A 46 16.64 47.86 -33.80
CA PRO A 46 17.19 46.88 -34.73
C PRO A 46 16.14 45.90 -35.30
N ALA A 47 16.50 45.24 -36.41
CA ALA A 47 15.63 44.36 -37.18
C ALA A 47 15.27 43.01 -36.52
N ASN A 48 16.15 42.45 -35.67
CA ASN A 48 16.03 41.09 -35.13
C ASN A 48 15.45 41.04 -33.71
N ARG A 49 14.43 41.86 -33.42
CA ARG A 49 13.77 41.84 -32.11
C ARG A 49 12.68 40.78 -32.08
N SER A 50 12.67 39.93 -31.05
CA SER A 50 11.57 38.98 -30.84
C SER A 50 10.33 39.64 -30.24
N TRP A 51 10.52 40.73 -29.49
CA TRP A 51 9.49 41.50 -28.78
C TRP A 51 9.78 43.00 -28.87
N PHE A 52 8.75 43.82 -28.67
CA PHE A 52 8.92 45.25 -28.43
C PHE A 52 9.29 45.47 -26.96
N VAL A 53 10.36 46.22 -26.72
CA VAL A 53 10.81 46.54 -25.36
C VAL A 53 11.16 48.02 -25.30
N TYR A 54 10.55 48.72 -24.36
CA TYR A 54 10.66 50.16 -24.20
C TYR A 54 10.91 50.52 -22.74
N GLU A 55 11.68 51.57 -22.54
CA GLU A 55 11.83 52.26 -21.26
C GLU A 55 11.59 53.74 -21.55
N ALA A 56 10.56 54.32 -20.93
CA ALA A 56 10.09 55.65 -21.29
C ALA A 56 9.37 56.33 -20.14
N GLU A 57 9.66 57.62 -19.94
CA GLU A 57 8.96 58.47 -18.98
C GLU A 57 7.55 58.79 -19.45
N ALA A 58 6.69 59.22 -18.53
CA ALA A 58 5.38 59.79 -18.86
C ALA A 58 5.51 60.91 -19.93
N LYS A 59 4.50 61.05 -20.80
CA LYS A 59 4.48 61.95 -21.99
C LYS A 59 5.36 61.55 -23.16
N THR A 60 6.21 60.53 -23.01
CA THR A 60 7.07 60.10 -24.10
C THR A 60 6.23 59.53 -25.24
N VAL A 61 6.55 59.94 -26.46
CA VAL A 61 5.96 59.43 -27.70
C VAL A 61 6.98 58.56 -28.41
N ILE A 62 6.67 57.27 -28.54
CA ILE A 62 7.53 56.28 -29.18
C ILE A 62 6.93 55.93 -30.55
N LYS A 63 7.74 55.99 -31.60
CA LYS A 63 7.33 55.57 -32.95
C LYS A 63 8.06 54.30 -33.34
N ASP A 64 7.33 53.25 -33.68
CA ASP A 64 7.90 51.98 -34.08
C ASP A 64 7.04 51.32 -35.16
N ARG A 65 7.46 50.16 -35.64
CA ARG A 65 6.85 49.48 -36.78
C ARG A 65 6.67 48.00 -36.51
N VAL A 66 5.58 47.44 -37.02
CA VAL A 66 5.25 46.02 -36.94
C VAL A 66 5.16 45.42 -38.34
N ASN A 67 5.78 44.26 -38.55
CA ASN A 67 5.72 43.50 -39.79
C ASN A 67 4.67 42.39 -39.66
N VAL A 68 3.61 42.49 -40.44
CA VAL A 68 2.55 41.47 -40.54
C VAL A 68 2.82 40.63 -41.78
N ILE A 69 2.90 39.31 -41.61
CA ILE A 69 3.39 38.38 -42.63
C ILE A 69 2.31 37.34 -42.92
N ASN A 70 2.04 37.09 -44.20
CA ASN A 70 1.27 35.95 -44.66
C ASN A 70 2.19 34.96 -45.39
N ARG A 71 2.60 33.89 -44.70
CA ARG A 71 3.33 32.76 -45.29
C ARG A 71 2.40 31.71 -45.90
N GLY A 72 1.09 31.90 -45.81
CA GLY A 72 0.09 31.04 -46.42
C GLY A 72 0.07 31.12 -47.94
N ASN A 73 -0.72 30.22 -48.53
CA ASN A 73 -0.98 30.11 -49.96
C ASN A 73 -2.27 30.84 -50.41
N LYS A 74 -3.02 31.43 -49.47
CA LYS A 74 -4.28 32.17 -49.71
C LYS A 74 -4.15 33.61 -49.24
N SER A 75 -4.94 34.50 -49.83
CA SER A 75 -5.08 35.85 -49.31
C SER A 75 -5.87 35.83 -48.00
N VAL A 76 -5.47 36.67 -47.05
CA VAL A 76 -6.08 36.75 -45.72
C VAL A 76 -6.43 38.20 -45.38
N ASN A 77 -7.60 38.39 -44.79
CA ASN A 77 -8.02 39.66 -44.20
C ASN A 77 -7.78 39.61 -42.71
N LEU A 78 -6.96 40.52 -42.21
CA LEU A 78 -6.46 40.51 -40.85
C LEU A 78 -6.90 41.78 -40.12
N ILE A 79 -7.38 41.63 -38.90
CA ILE A 79 -7.57 42.70 -37.94
C ILE A 79 -6.28 42.83 -37.13
N VAL A 80 -5.75 44.05 -37.05
CA VAL A 80 -4.58 44.39 -36.24
C VAL A 80 -5.05 45.23 -35.07
N ALA A 81 -4.69 44.84 -33.85
CA ALA A 81 -5.09 45.53 -32.64
C ALA A 81 -3.96 45.55 -31.61
N ALA A 82 -3.94 46.57 -30.76
CA ALA A 82 -3.10 46.60 -29.57
C ALA A 82 -3.92 46.15 -28.36
N LEU A 83 -3.37 45.23 -27.57
CA LEU A 83 -4.06 44.66 -26.41
C LEU A 83 -3.15 44.63 -25.19
N ASP A 84 -3.75 44.79 -24.01
CA ASP A 84 -3.04 44.62 -22.75
C ASP A 84 -2.59 43.18 -22.53
N GLY A 85 -1.46 43.07 -21.83
CA GLY A 85 -0.90 41.84 -21.32
C GLY A 85 -1.78 41.30 -20.21
N ALA A 86 -2.06 40.01 -20.28
CA ALA A 86 -2.74 39.27 -19.24
C ALA A 86 -1.95 38.00 -18.93
N VAL A 87 -2.29 37.36 -17.81
CA VAL A 87 -1.74 36.05 -17.44
C VAL A 87 -2.86 35.04 -17.37
N SER A 88 -2.60 33.84 -17.88
CA SER A 88 -3.47 32.69 -17.65
C SER A 88 -3.46 32.33 -16.17
N GLN A 89 -4.42 31.50 -15.76
CA GLN A 89 -4.51 31.03 -14.37
C GLN A 89 -3.21 30.34 -13.88
N ASN A 90 -2.39 29.82 -14.80
CA ASN A 90 -1.15 29.11 -14.48
C ASN A 90 0.11 29.98 -14.69
N GLY A 91 -0.04 31.30 -14.90
CA GLY A 91 1.10 32.21 -15.11
C GLY A 91 1.68 32.22 -16.53
N GLY A 92 0.93 31.73 -17.53
CA GLY A 92 1.32 31.84 -18.93
C GLY A 92 0.95 33.21 -19.49
N TYR A 93 1.86 33.86 -20.21
CA TYR A 93 1.57 35.15 -20.86
C TYR A 93 0.48 35.00 -21.93
N THR A 94 -0.52 35.88 -21.88
CA THR A 94 -1.57 36.01 -22.88
C THR A 94 -1.88 37.50 -23.09
N LEU A 95 -2.76 37.79 -24.03
CA LEU A 95 -3.38 39.11 -24.17
C LEU A 95 -4.85 39.01 -23.79
N ILE A 96 -5.45 40.14 -23.39
CA ILE A 96 -6.89 40.20 -23.11
C ILE A 96 -7.73 39.89 -24.34
N GLY A 97 -9.01 39.55 -24.14
CA GLY A 97 -9.88 39.04 -25.20
C GLY A 97 -10.30 40.10 -26.22
N SER A 98 -10.51 41.34 -25.78
CA SER A 98 -11.13 42.41 -26.54
C SER A 98 -10.43 43.75 -26.29
N MET A 99 -10.43 44.64 -27.28
CA MET A 99 -9.94 46.00 -27.12
C MET A 99 -10.75 46.81 -26.09
N ALA A 100 -12.03 46.49 -25.90
CA ALA A 100 -12.89 47.16 -24.91
C ALA A 100 -12.44 46.92 -23.46
N ASP A 101 -11.66 45.85 -23.23
CA ASP A 101 -11.15 45.51 -21.90
C ASP A 101 -9.78 46.17 -21.62
N ASN A 102 -9.20 46.90 -22.59
CA ASN A 102 -7.94 47.59 -22.43
C ASN A 102 -8.06 48.69 -21.36
N LYS A 103 -7.08 48.74 -20.47
CA LYS A 103 -6.92 49.73 -19.39
C LYS A 103 -5.48 50.24 -19.29
N ASP A 104 -4.55 49.64 -20.01
CA ASP A 104 -3.13 49.89 -19.90
C ASP A 104 -2.49 50.17 -21.27
N ILE A 105 -1.31 49.61 -21.57
CA ILE A 105 -0.55 49.90 -22.80
C ILE A 105 -1.35 49.71 -24.09
N GLY A 106 -2.34 48.83 -24.12
CA GLY A 106 -3.25 48.65 -25.26
C GLY A 106 -4.08 49.90 -25.58
N THR A 107 -4.28 50.80 -24.61
CA THR A 107 -4.92 52.12 -24.81
C THR A 107 -3.93 53.20 -25.25
N TRP A 108 -2.62 52.96 -25.09
CA TRP A 108 -1.56 53.93 -25.40
C TRP A 108 -1.06 53.82 -26.83
N VAL A 109 -1.36 52.70 -27.49
CA VAL A 109 -0.89 52.37 -28.83
C VAL A 109 -1.91 52.81 -29.88
N GLU A 110 -1.47 53.67 -30.78
CA GLU A 110 -2.20 54.08 -31.98
C GLU A 110 -1.60 53.39 -33.20
N LEU A 111 -2.42 52.61 -33.93
CA LEU A 111 -2.01 51.88 -35.12
C LEU A 111 -2.34 52.70 -36.38
N GLU A 112 -1.44 52.72 -37.37
CA GLU A 112 -1.70 53.34 -38.68
C GLU A 112 -2.91 52.69 -39.38
N LYS A 113 -3.06 51.36 -39.25
CA LYS A 113 -4.16 50.58 -39.81
C LYS A 113 -4.61 49.49 -38.85
N THR A 114 -5.91 49.33 -38.73
CA THR A 114 -6.55 48.29 -37.90
C THR A 114 -7.04 47.11 -38.74
N GLU A 115 -7.07 47.22 -40.07
CA GLU A 115 -7.37 46.13 -41.00
C GLU A 115 -6.34 46.09 -42.12
N VAL A 116 -5.91 44.87 -42.47
CA VAL A 116 -4.93 44.63 -43.53
C VAL A 116 -5.30 43.38 -44.33
N THR A 117 -5.33 43.52 -45.66
CA THR A 117 -5.46 42.39 -46.58
C THR A 117 -4.07 42.03 -47.12
N LEU A 118 -3.63 40.80 -46.87
CA LEU A 118 -2.35 40.30 -47.37
C LEU A 118 -2.56 39.25 -48.46
N PRO A 119 -1.98 39.42 -49.66
CA PRO A 119 -1.85 38.35 -50.64
C PRO A 119 -1.09 37.13 -50.09
N PRO A 120 -1.19 35.95 -50.75
CA PRO A 120 -0.33 34.80 -50.44
C PRO A 120 1.16 35.18 -50.44
N LYS A 121 1.94 34.59 -49.54
CA LYS A 121 3.41 34.76 -49.48
C LYS A 121 3.90 36.22 -49.44
N SER A 122 3.12 37.11 -48.85
CA SER A 122 3.43 38.55 -48.77
C SER A 122 3.55 39.04 -47.33
N ASN A 123 4.03 40.27 -47.15
CA ASN A 123 4.06 40.95 -45.86
C ASN A 123 3.79 42.44 -46.03
N GLN A 124 3.36 43.09 -44.94
CA GLN A 124 3.16 44.53 -44.87
C GLN A 124 3.70 45.06 -43.54
N ILE A 125 4.44 46.17 -43.62
CA ILE A 125 4.92 46.90 -42.45
C ILE A 125 3.91 48.00 -42.13
N LEU A 126 3.49 48.09 -40.88
CA LEU A 126 2.58 49.12 -40.37
C LEU A 126 3.32 49.96 -39.34
N ASN A 127 3.12 51.27 -39.38
CA ASN A 127 3.60 52.15 -38.33
C ASN A 127 2.63 52.13 -37.14
N PHE A 128 3.17 52.35 -35.95
CA PHE A 128 2.38 52.61 -34.76
C PHE A 128 3.09 53.58 -33.83
N THR A 129 2.32 54.25 -33.00
CA THR A 129 2.81 55.20 -32.00
C THR A 129 2.37 54.74 -30.62
N VAL A 130 3.26 54.78 -29.63
CA VAL A 130 2.94 54.59 -28.21
C VAL A 130 3.07 55.93 -27.52
N THR A 131 1.99 56.41 -26.91
CA THR A 131 1.99 57.65 -26.14
C THR A 131 1.80 57.32 -24.67
N VAL A 132 2.85 57.47 -23.87
CA VAL A 132 2.78 57.18 -22.42
C VAL A 132 1.99 58.29 -21.73
N PRO A 133 0.85 58.00 -21.06
CA PRO A 133 0.05 59.01 -20.39
C PRO A 133 0.77 59.70 -19.23
N ASP A 134 0.36 60.91 -18.89
CA ASP A 134 0.86 61.69 -17.74
C ASP A 134 0.70 60.96 -16.40
N ASN A 135 -0.40 60.22 -16.28
CA ASN A 135 -0.77 59.47 -15.09
C ASN A 135 -0.42 57.98 -15.19
N ALA A 136 0.51 57.61 -16.08
CA ALA A 136 1.00 56.24 -16.15
C ALA A 136 1.63 55.85 -14.82
N ASP A 137 1.18 54.72 -14.26
CA ASP A 137 1.80 54.15 -13.06
C ASP A 137 3.28 53.87 -13.33
N VAL A 138 4.11 53.93 -12.30
CA VAL A 138 5.50 53.47 -12.39
C VAL A 138 5.54 51.95 -12.50
N GLY A 139 6.43 51.41 -13.33
CA GLY A 139 6.68 49.97 -13.43
C GLY A 139 6.37 49.39 -14.80
N SER A 140 6.00 48.11 -14.84
CA SER A 140 5.89 47.36 -16.11
C SER A 140 4.47 47.39 -16.66
N HIS A 141 4.34 47.73 -17.94
CA HIS A 141 3.11 47.81 -18.74
C HIS A 141 3.20 46.82 -19.91
N PRO A 142 2.83 45.55 -19.69
CA PRO A 142 2.90 44.51 -20.71
C PRO A 142 1.71 44.59 -21.67
N GLY A 143 1.94 44.26 -22.92
CA GLY A 143 0.93 44.23 -23.97
C GLY A 143 1.39 43.52 -25.23
N GLY A 144 0.75 43.82 -26.34
CA GLY A 144 1.20 43.32 -27.62
C GLY A 144 0.34 43.78 -28.77
N ILE A 145 0.91 43.70 -29.96
CA ILE A 145 0.19 43.88 -31.21
C ILE A 145 -0.28 42.51 -31.66
N VAL A 146 -1.60 42.34 -31.71
CA VAL A 146 -2.28 41.12 -32.12
C VAL A 146 -2.75 41.23 -33.56
N VAL A 147 -2.71 40.10 -34.24
CA VAL A 147 -3.26 39.90 -35.56
C VAL A 147 -4.28 38.76 -35.49
N LEU A 148 -5.48 39.03 -35.96
CA LEU A 148 -6.63 38.14 -35.95
C LEU A 148 -7.13 37.99 -37.38
N GLU A 149 -7.47 36.77 -37.80
CA GLU A 149 -8.16 36.60 -39.07
C GLU A 149 -9.60 37.14 -38.94
N LYS A 150 -9.98 38.07 -39.83
CA LYS A 150 -11.34 38.60 -39.89
C LYS A 150 -12.25 37.43 -40.28
N PRO A 151 -13.26 37.06 -39.47
CA PRO A 151 -14.18 36.00 -39.84
C PRO A 151 -14.77 36.33 -41.21
N ALA A 152 -14.68 35.40 -42.16
CA ALA A 152 -15.44 35.53 -43.39
C ALA A 152 -16.91 35.69 -43.00
N GLU A 153 -17.55 36.78 -43.42
CA GLU A 153 -18.99 36.94 -43.25
C GLU A 153 -19.65 35.66 -43.74
N ALA A 154 -20.44 35.04 -42.86
CA ALA A 154 -21.05 33.75 -43.11
C ALA A 154 -21.76 33.81 -44.46
N SER A 155 -21.21 33.09 -45.44
CA SER A 155 -21.80 32.99 -46.76
C SER A 155 -23.18 32.36 -46.56
N THR A 156 -24.23 33.16 -46.62
CA THR A 156 -25.62 32.71 -46.59
C THR A 156 -25.91 32.00 -47.90
N LEU A 157 -25.46 30.76 -48.04
CA LEU A 157 -25.90 29.83 -49.08
C LEU A 157 -25.77 28.38 -48.58
N GLY A 158 -26.91 27.87 -48.09
CA GLY A 158 -27.33 26.48 -48.29
C GLY A 158 -26.63 25.39 -47.49
N ALA A 159 -27.15 25.08 -46.30
CA ALA A 159 -27.69 23.76 -45.94
C ALA A 159 -27.68 23.58 -44.40
N LYS A 160 -28.87 23.62 -43.80
CA LYS A 160 -29.10 23.21 -42.41
C LYS A 160 -28.73 21.73 -42.26
N LYS A 161 -27.56 21.41 -41.68
CA LYS A 161 -27.35 20.14 -40.97
C LYS A 161 -27.51 20.38 -39.47
N LYS A 162 -28.61 19.86 -38.91
CA LYS A 162 -28.84 19.75 -37.47
C LYS A 162 -27.75 18.85 -36.86
N ASN A 163 -27.19 19.30 -35.74
CA ASN A 163 -26.32 18.57 -34.79
C ASN A 163 -24.82 18.46 -35.10
N SER A 164 -24.18 19.56 -35.50
CA SER A 164 -22.76 19.76 -35.22
C SER A 164 -22.53 21.19 -34.75
N SER A 165 -22.26 21.40 -33.46
CA SER A 165 -21.77 22.69 -32.97
C SER A 165 -20.49 23.03 -33.73
N GLN A 166 -20.61 23.98 -34.66
CA GLN A 166 -19.52 24.39 -35.52
C GLN A 166 -18.55 25.19 -34.65
N LEU A 167 -17.47 24.55 -34.22
CA LEU A 167 -16.40 25.20 -33.48
C LEU A 167 -15.64 26.12 -34.45
N THR A 168 -15.93 27.42 -34.41
CA THR A 168 -15.15 28.41 -35.15
C THR A 168 -13.84 28.66 -34.41
N VAL A 169 -12.74 28.13 -34.93
CA VAL A 169 -11.39 28.38 -34.40
C VAL A 169 -10.89 29.69 -35.00
N VAL A 170 -10.74 30.73 -34.18
CA VAL A 170 -10.09 31.99 -34.58
C VAL A 170 -8.63 31.92 -34.15
N THR A 171 -7.72 31.94 -35.13
CA THR A 171 -6.29 31.97 -34.85
C THR A 171 -5.86 33.38 -34.45
N ARG A 172 -5.19 33.51 -33.32
CA ARG A 172 -4.68 34.77 -32.77
C ARG A 172 -3.16 34.69 -32.65
N ILE A 173 -2.45 35.60 -33.31
CA ILE A 173 -0.98 35.64 -33.28
C ILE A 173 -0.55 37.03 -32.84
N ALA A 174 0.44 37.13 -31.96
CA ALA A 174 0.81 38.41 -31.35
C ALA A 174 2.32 38.59 -31.18
N ALA A 175 2.76 39.83 -31.35
CA ALA A 175 4.10 40.29 -31.00
C ALA A 175 4.01 40.96 -29.63
N ARG A 176 4.73 40.43 -28.65
CA ARG A 176 4.70 40.95 -27.27
C ARG A 176 5.35 42.32 -27.18
N MET A 177 4.85 43.14 -26.27
CA MET A 177 5.32 44.47 -25.95
C MET A 177 5.51 44.59 -24.44
N TYR A 178 6.65 45.12 -24.03
CA TYR A 178 6.95 45.43 -22.63
C TYR A 178 7.42 46.87 -22.57
N LEU A 179 6.66 47.73 -21.89
CA LEU A 179 7.06 49.10 -21.62
C LEU A 179 7.27 49.26 -20.11
N THR A 180 8.41 49.80 -19.71
CA THR A 180 8.69 50.11 -18.31
C THR A 180 8.72 51.62 -18.12
N VAL A 181 7.87 52.13 -17.23
CA VAL A 181 7.89 53.52 -16.79
C VAL A 181 8.85 53.62 -15.60
N PRO A 182 9.91 54.46 -15.68
CA PRO A 182 10.93 54.54 -14.65
C PRO A 182 10.37 55.12 -13.34
N GLY A 183 10.91 54.65 -12.21
CA GLY A 183 10.58 55.11 -10.88
C GLY A 183 10.94 54.07 -9.81
N GLU A 184 10.40 54.21 -8.60
CA GLU A 184 10.71 53.30 -7.50
C GLU A 184 10.12 51.90 -7.75
N ILE A 185 10.98 50.90 -7.94
CA ILE A 185 10.56 49.52 -8.19
C ILE A 185 10.18 48.83 -6.88
N GLN A 186 8.93 48.38 -6.80
CA GLN A 186 8.37 47.68 -5.66
C GLN A 186 8.02 46.24 -6.03
N ARG A 187 8.81 45.27 -5.56
CA ARG A 187 8.57 43.84 -5.76
C ARG A 187 7.90 43.26 -4.53
N ARG A 188 6.63 42.86 -4.65
CA ARG A 188 5.87 42.28 -3.53
C ARG A 188 5.05 41.10 -3.99
N LEU A 189 5.54 39.90 -3.67
CA LEU A 189 4.83 38.65 -3.87
C LEU A 189 4.06 38.28 -2.60
N GLU A 190 2.77 37.98 -2.72
CA GLU A 190 1.94 37.51 -1.62
C GLU A 190 1.46 36.09 -1.90
N VAL A 191 1.61 35.19 -0.91
CA VAL A 191 1.05 33.84 -0.97
C VAL A 191 -0.30 33.82 -0.27
N LYS A 192 -1.38 33.86 -1.05
CA LYS A 192 -2.76 33.87 -0.53
C LYS A 192 -3.18 32.53 0.03
N GLN A 193 -2.83 31.45 -0.66
CA GLN A 193 -3.25 30.11 -0.26
C GLN A 193 -2.34 29.04 -0.83
N ILE A 194 -2.14 27.97 -0.06
CA ILE A 194 -1.52 26.73 -0.54
C ILE A 194 -2.51 25.58 -0.35
N ARG A 195 -2.71 24.80 -1.39
CA ARG A 195 -3.45 23.53 -1.36
C ARG A 195 -2.59 22.43 -1.95
N HIS A 196 -2.99 21.19 -1.68
CA HIS A 196 -2.38 20.02 -2.32
C HIS A 196 -3.46 19.12 -2.90
N SER A 197 -3.09 18.34 -3.91
CA SER A 197 -3.91 17.26 -4.44
C SER A 197 -3.01 16.08 -4.79
N ILE A 198 -3.58 14.87 -4.75
CA ILE A 198 -2.89 13.66 -5.16
C ILE A 198 -3.76 12.98 -6.22
N GLY A 199 -3.22 12.82 -7.42
CA GLY A 199 -3.90 12.21 -8.55
C GLY A 199 -2.91 11.46 -9.43
N ASN A 200 -3.31 10.32 -10.00
CA ASN A 200 -2.47 9.48 -10.86
C ASN A 200 -1.08 9.12 -10.27
N GLY A 201 -0.99 9.03 -8.93
CA GLY A 201 0.27 8.74 -8.24
C GLY A 201 1.25 9.92 -8.16
N LEU A 202 0.80 11.14 -8.46
CA LEU A 202 1.58 12.38 -8.33
C LEU A 202 0.96 13.30 -7.28
N LEU A 203 1.83 13.96 -6.51
CA LEU A 203 1.45 15.01 -5.56
C LEU A 203 1.61 16.36 -6.26
N TYR A 204 0.57 17.18 -6.24
CA TYR A 204 0.58 18.54 -6.76
C TYR A 204 0.37 19.53 -5.63
N PHE A 205 1.12 20.62 -5.65
CA PHE A 205 0.86 21.79 -4.83
C PHE A 205 0.28 22.90 -5.69
N PHE A 206 -0.78 23.52 -5.20
CA PHE A 206 -1.44 24.66 -5.84
C PHE A 206 -1.20 25.89 -4.98
N LEU A 207 -0.41 26.82 -5.48
CA LEU A 207 -0.05 28.05 -4.79
C LEU A 207 -0.81 29.20 -5.44
N ARG A 208 -1.73 29.81 -4.71
CA ARG A 208 -2.41 31.02 -5.12
C ARG A 208 -1.55 32.22 -4.73
N LEU A 209 -1.05 32.92 -5.73
CA LEU A 209 -0.04 33.96 -5.60
C LEU A 209 -0.57 35.26 -6.18
N LYS A 210 -0.32 36.38 -5.50
CA LYS A 210 -0.71 37.71 -5.96
C LYS A 210 0.52 38.62 -6.02
N ASN A 211 0.67 39.35 -7.11
CA ASN A 211 1.68 40.39 -7.22
C ASN A 211 1.09 41.74 -6.76
N ASN A 212 1.46 42.17 -5.56
CA ASN A 212 1.09 43.48 -4.99
C ASN A 212 2.16 44.55 -5.28
N GLY A 213 3.15 44.24 -6.11
CA GLY A 213 4.16 45.15 -6.61
C GLY A 213 3.69 45.93 -7.85
N ASN A 214 4.58 46.77 -8.36
CA ASN A 214 4.33 47.60 -9.55
C ASN A 214 5.05 47.10 -10.82
N VAL A 215 5.96 46.13 -10.69
CA VAL A 215 6.65 45.47 -11.80
C VAL A 215 6.22 44.03 -11.97
N GLN A 216 6.46 43.48 -13.17
CA GLN A 216 6.29 42.06 -13.42
C GLN A 216 7.24 41.22 -12.53
N LEU A 217 6.75 40.06 -12.07
CA LEU A 217 7.54 39.11 -11.31
C LEU A 217 7.59 37.77 -12.03
N ASN A 218 8.79 37.24 -12.18
CA ASN A 218 9.01 35.84 -12.51
C ASN A 218 9.37 35.13 -11.21
N ALA A 219 8.67 34.05 -10.89
CA ALA A 219 8.91 33.29 -9.68
C ALA A 219 9.34 31.86 -9.99
N ILE A 220 10.17 31.31 -9.12
CA ILE A 220 10.52 29.89 -9.06
C ILE A 220 10.40 29.42 -7.62
N ALA A 221 10.03 28.15 -7.44
CA ALA A 221 9.87 27.51 -6.15
C ALA A 221 10.93 26.44 -5.91
N ASP A 222 11.55 26.55 -4.75
CA ASP A 222 12.26 25.47 -4.11
C ASP A 222 11.36 24.87 -3.03
N VAL A 223 11.21 23.55 -3.05
CA VAL A 223 10.30 22.82 -2.15
C VAL A 223 11.08 21.78 -1.40
N THR A 224 11.04 21.85 -0.06
CA THR A 224 11.56 20.80 0.82
C THR A 224 10.43 20.15 1.59
N LEU A 225 10.25 18.85 1.37
CA LEU A 225 9.23 18.05 2.03
C LEU A 225 9.81 17.31 3.23
N ARG A 226 9.16 17.44 4.39
CA ARG A 226 9.50 16.77 5.64
C ARG A 226 8.31 15.97 6.16
N GLY A 227 8.57 14.81 6.74
CA GLY A 227 7.60 13.98 7.44
C GLY A 227 8.01 13.76 8.90
N LEU A 228 7.32 12.85 9.58
CA LEU A 228 7.61 12.49 10.98
C LEU A 228 9.03 11.99 11.21
N PHE A 229 9.64 11.34 10.22
CA PHE A 229 11.00 10.78 10.28
C PHE A 229 12.07 11.71 9.68
N GLY A 230 11.77 13.00 9.51
CA GLY A 230 12.70 13.99 8.96
C GLY A 230 12.47 14.29 7.48
N LYS A 231 13.55 14.64 6.77
CA LYS A 231 13.49 15.10 5.37
C LYS A 231 13.10 13.94 4.44
N VAL A 232 12.01 14.12 3.70
CA VAL A 232 11.55 13.17 2.66
C VAL A 232 12.26 13.46 1.33
N GLY A 233 12.43 14.74 1.00
CA GLY A 233 13.15 15.15 -0.20
C GLY A 233 13.15 16.67 -0.40
N SER A 234 13.94 17.14 -1.36
CA SER A 234 13.88 18.51 -1.89
C SER A 234 13.80 18.50 -3.42
N GLN A 235 13.19 19.53 -3.99
CA GLN A 235 13.13 19.86 -5.41
C GLN A 235 13.41 21.36 -5.53
N SER A 236 14.23 21.76 -6.50
CA SER A 236 14.58 23.16 -6.72
C SER A 236 14.25 23.61 -8.14
N GLY A 237 14.02 24.90 -8.32
CA GLY A 237 13.81 25.53 -9.62
C GLY A 237 12.47 25.18 -10.29
N ALA A 238 11.42 24.91 -9.51
CA ALA A 238 10.10 24.67 -10.08
C ALA A 238 9.49 26.00 -10.59
N GLU A 239 9.26 26.12 -11.90
CA GLU A 239 8.75 27.36 -12.49
C GLU A 239 7.32 27.68 -12.01
N ILE A 240 7.10 28.92 -11.56
CA ILE A 240 5.79 29.41 -11.09
C ILE A 240 5.03 30.22 -12.15
N GLY A 241 5.64 30.43 -13.33
CA GLY A 241 5.09 31.30 -14.36
C GLY A 241 5.23 32.78 -14.00
N MET A 242 4.74 33.63 -14.90
CA MET A 242 4.82 35.09 -14.79
C MET A 242 3.63 35.64 -14.00
N LEU A 243 3.90 36.64 -13.15
CA LEU A 243 2.89 37.42 -12.45
C LEU A 243 2.99 38.89 -12.85
N LEU A 244 2.00 39.38 -13.59
CA LEU A 244 1.89 40.80 -13.90
C LEU A 244 1.47 41.61 -12.68
N ARG A 245 1.70 42.92 -12.71
CA ARG A 245 1.30 43.81 -11.61
C ARG A 245 -0.20 43.68 -11.30
N GLY A 246 -0.54 43.57 -10.03
CA GLY A 246 -1.92 43.40 -9.56
C GLY A 246 -2.57 42.04 -9.87
N SER A 247 -1.94 41.18 -10.68
CA SER A 247 -2.52 39.90 -11.09
C SER A 247 -2.44 38.84 -9.99
N GLU A 248 -3.36 37.88 -10.07
CA GLU A 248 -3.40 36.70 -9.20
C GLU A 248 -3.37 35.44 -10.07
N ILE A 249 -2.48 34.51 -9.74
CA ILE A 249 -2.34 33.22 -10.44
C ILE A 249 -2.45 32.06 -9.45
N THR A 250 -2.74 30.87 -9.96
CA THR A 250 -2.65 29.61 -9.22
C THR A 250 -1.58 28.73 -9.86
N ALA A 251 -0.38 28.78 -9.31
CA ALA A 251 0.74 27.98 -9.80
C ALA A 251 0.57 26.51 -9.40
N GLN A 252 0.70 25.62 -10.39
CA GLN A 252 0.61 24.18 -10.19
C GLN A 252 2.02 23.57 -10.19
N LEU A 253 2.47 23.14 -9.01
CA LEU A 253 3.79 22.56 -8.81
C LEU A 253 3.69 21.04 -8.63
N PRO A 254 4.08 20.25 -9.64
CA PRO A 254 4.20 18.80 -9.47
C PRO A 254 5.39 18.48 -8.58
N TRP A 255 5.16 17.60 -7.60
CA TRP A 255 6.21 16.92 -6.86
C TRP A 255 6.75 15.78 -7.73
N GLN A 256 7.98 15.96 -8.23
CA GLN A 256 8.57 15.03 -9.21
C GLN A 256 9.08 13.72 -8.59
N LYS A 257 9.13 13.65 -7.26
CA LYS A 257 9.54 12.44 -6.52
C LYS A 257 8.32 11.61 -6.15
N ASN A 258 8.55 10.37 -5.73
CA ASN A 258 7.46 9.51 -5.25
C ASN A 258 6.71 10.21 -4.12
N PRO A 259 5.37 10.34 -4.21
CA PRO A 259 4.60 10.97 -3.15
C PRO A 259 4.64 10.09 -1.90
N PRO A 260 4.65 10.68 -0.70
CA PRO A 260 4.55 9.91 0.52
C PRO A 260 3.22 9.15 0.59
N ALA A 261 3.23 7.97 1.20
CA ALA A 261 2.05 7.11 1.26
C ALA A 261 0.96 7.66 2.20
N PHE A 262 1.28 7.90 3.47
CA PHE A 262 0.31 8.44 4.44
C PHE A 262 1.02 9.20 5.55
N GLY A 263 0.30 10.12 6.20
CA GLY A 263 0.76 10.81 7.41
C GLY A 263 0.71 12.34 7.31
N ARG A 264 1.26 13.00 8.32
CA ARG A 264 1.42 14.45 8.39
C ARG A 264 2.75 14.86 7.75
N PHE A 265 2.70 15.82 6.84
CA PHE A 265 3.85 16.35 6.13
C PHE A 265 3.92 17.87 6.24
N VAL A 266 5.14 18.38 6.11
CA VAL A 266 5.45 19.80 6.07
C VAL A 266 6.21 20.06 4.78
N ALA A 267 5.66 20.91 3.92
CA ALA A 267 6.35 21.45 2.76
C ALA A 267 6.83 22.87 3.10
N ASP A 268 8.15 23.03 3.17
CA ASP A 268 8.77 24.35 3.22
C ASP A 268 9.02 24.80 1.77
N PHE A 269 8.33 25.86 1.35
CA PHE A 269 8.50 26.52 0.06
C PHE A 269 9.43 27.72 0.24
N ARG A 270 10.47 27.81 -0.58
CA ARG A 270 11.23 29.03 -0.79
C ARG A 270 10.92 29.54 -2.18
N LEU A 271 10.19 30.64 -2.24
CA LEU A 271 9.77 31.27 -3.49
C LEU A 271 10.78 32.36 -3.82
N HIS A 272 11.62 32.11 -4.80
CA HIS A 272 12.47 33.15 -5.38
C HIS A 272 11.65 33.92 -6.40
N TYR A 273 11.69 35.25 -6.34
CA TYR A 273 10.96 36.11 -7.24
C TYR A 273 11.79 37.35 -7.59
N GLY A 274 11.55 37.86 -8.79
CA GLY A 274 12.22 39.05 -9.26
C GLY A 274 11.93 39.30 -10.72
N GLU A 275 12.49 40.39 -11.22
CA GLU A 275 12.55 40.60 -12.66
C GLU A 275 13.76 39.86 -13.21
N LYS A 276 13.57 39.17 -14.33
CA LYS A 276 14.66 38.51 -15.04
C LYS A 276 15.09 39.42 -16.19
N ASP A 277 16.40 39.57 -16.37
CA ASP A 277 16.97 40.26 -17.51
C ASP A 277 16.78 39.45 -18.81
N PHE A 278 17.26 39.99 -19.94
CA PHE A 278 17.18 39.31 -21.24
C PHE A 278 18.01 38.02 -21.32
N LYS A 279 18.96 37.80 -20.40
CA LYS A 279 19.73 36.56 -20.28
C LYS A 279 19.04 35.53 -19.39
N GLY A 280 17.93 35.91 -18.74
CA GLY A 280 17.15 35.06 -17.85
C GLY A 280 17.64 35.07 -16.40
N GLU A 281 18.57 35.95 -16.05
CA GLU A 281 19.12 36.11 -14.70
C GLU A 281 18.29 37.10 -13.89
N TYR A 282 18.15 36.88 -12.59
CA TYR A 282 17.44 37.82 -11.73
C TYR A 282 18.25 39.11 -11.57
N VAL A 283 17.63 40.25 -11.91
CA VAL A 283 18.21 41.58 -11.65
C VAL A 283 18.45 41.77 -10.15
N LYS A 284 17.51 41.28 -9.34
CA LYS A 284 17.61 41.18 -7.88
C LYS A 284 16.81 39.96 -7.45
N ASP A 285 17.48 38.97 -6.88
CA ASP A 285 16.84 37.77 -6.34
C ASP A 285 16.28 38.08 -4.94
N GLU A 286 14.97 38.14 -4.84
CA GLU A 286 14.24 38.26 -3.57
C GLU A 286 13.54 36.94 -3.28
N TYR A 287 13.34 36.62 -2.00
CA TYR A 287 12.71 35.36 -1.65
C TYR A 287 11.76 35.48 -0.46
N ILE A 288 10.74 34.62 -0.46
CA ILE A 288 9.83 34.43 0.67
C ILE A 288 9.80 32.94 1.03
N ASP A 289 9.96 32.65 2.31
CA ASP A 289 9.83 31.30 2.86
C ASP A 289 8.40 31.09 3.41
N VAL A 290 7.69 30.09 2.90
CA VAL A 290 6.32 29.73 3.33
C VAL A 290 6.27 28.27 3.75
N ARG A 291 5.73 28.03 4.95
CA ARG A 291 5.53 26.68 5.47
C ARG A 291 4.08 26.24 5.29
N TYR A 292 3.90 25.10 4.63
CA TYR A 292 2.59 24.46 4.47
C TYR A 292 2.55 23.10 5.15
N VAL A 293 1.55 22.89 6.01
CA VAL A 293 1.37 21.63 6.73
C VAL A 293 0.11 20.95 6.23
N PHE A 294 0.22 19.66 5.91
CA PHE A 294 -0.89 18.90 5.34
C PHE A 294 -0.87 17.44 5.73
N TRP A 295 -2.01 16.77 5.52
CA TRP A 295 -2.19 15.34 5.77
C TRP A 295 -2.46 14.62 4.47
N ILE A 296 -1.76 13.50 4.26
CA ILE A 296 -2.07 12.55 3.21
C ILE A 296 -2.83 11.38 3.84
N ILE A 297 -4.14 11.30 3.57
CA ILE A 297 -5.02 10.25 4.09
C ILE A 297 -5.61 9.46 2.92
N GLN A 298 -5.27 8.17 2.84
CA GLN A 298 -5.81 7.27 1.81
C GLN A 298 -7.11 6.63 2.29
N TRP A 299 -8.20 7.41 2.37
CA TRP A 299 -9.50 6.97 2.90
C TRP A 299 -10.00 5.66 2.30
N ILE A 300 -9.79 5.44 1.00
CA ILE A 300 -10.16 4.20 0.32
C ILE A 300 -9.43 3.00 0.93
N LYS A 301 -8.12 3.09 1.19
CA LYS A 301 -7.36 2.00 1.82
C LYS A 301 -7.82 1.74 3.24
N ILE A 302 -8.16 2.80 3.98
CA ILE A 302 -8.71 2.69 5.34
C ILE A 302 -10.06 1.98 5.30
N LEU A 303 -10.95 2.34 4.37
CA LEU A 303 -12.24 1.70 4.17
C LEU A 303 -12.09 0.21 3.79
N TRP A 304 -11.17 -0.14 2.90
CA TRP A 304 -10.86 -1.55 2.58
C TRP A 304 -10.36 -2.32 3.80
N PHE A 305 -9.50 -1.70 4.61
CA PHE A 305 -9.00 -2.31 5.83
C PHE A 305 -10.11 -2.57 6.85
N ILE A 306 -10.96 -1.57 7.11
CA ILE A 306 -12.12 -1.69 8.01
C ILE A 306 -13.13 -2.70 7.47
N GLY A 307 -13.44 -2.64 6.17
CA GLY A 307 -14.32 -3.58 5.49
C GLY A 307 -13.82 -5.02 5.58
N GLY A 308 -12.50 -5.23 5.46
CA GLY A 308 -11.87 -6.54 5.67
C GLY A 308 -12.05 -7.06 7.09
N ILE A 309 -11.89 -6.21 8.10
CA ILE A 309 -12.14 -6.58 9.51
C ILE A 309 -13.61 -6.96 9.73
N ILE A 310 -14.55 -6.16 9.21
CA ILE A 310 -15.99 -6.44 9.30
C ILE A 310 -16.31 -7.77 8.61
N LEU A 311 -15.76 -8.01 7.42
CA LEU A 311 -15.96 -9.25 6.67
C LEU A 311 -15.46 -10.47 7.46
N LEU A 312 -14.29 -10.37 8.10
CA LEU A 312 -13.75 -11.45 8.95
C LEU A 312 -14.67 -11.74 10.14
N LEU A 313 -15.24 -10.70 10.78
CA LEU A 313 -16.20 -10.87 11.87
C LEU A 313 -17.51 -11.53 11.39
N LEU A 314 -18.00 -11.14 10.21
CA LEU A 314 -19.18 -11.77 9.60
C LEU A 314 -18.94 -13.24 9.25
N ILE A 315 -17.79 -13.57 8.65
CA ILE A 315 -17.40 -14.95 8.34
C ILE A 315 -17.33 -15.79 9.62
N ARG A 316 -16.70 -15.27 10.68
CA ARG A 316 -16.63 -15.94 11.98
C ARG A 316 -18.02 -16.20 12.55
N ASN A 317 -18.90 -15.19 12.53
CA ASN A 317 -20.25 -15.31 13.08
C ASN A 317 -21.11 -16.29 12.26
N LEU A 318 -21.00 -16.26 10.93
CA LEU A 318 -21.66 -17.21 10.03
C LEU A 318 -21.18 -18.64 10.29
N TRP A 319 -19.87 -18.83 10.48
CA TRP A 319 -19.29 -20.13 10.80
C TRP A 319 -19.78 -20.66 12.15
N LEU A 320 -19.82 -19.82 13.19
CA LEU A 320 -20.40 -20.17 14.49
C LEU A 320 -21.89 -20.53 14.38
N TRP A 321 -22.65 -19.77 13.59
CA TRP A 321 -24.06 -20.06 13.33
C TRP A 321 -24.25 -21.42 12.64
N LEU A 322 -23.46 -21.72 11.59
CA LEU A 322 -23.49 -23.02 10.91
C LEU A 322 -23.12 -24.18 11.86
N LEU A 323 -22.11 -23.99 12.72
CA LEU A 323 -21.77 -24.96 13.76
C LEU A 323 -22.93 -25.20 14.73
N ILE A 324 -23.63 -24.15 15.18
CA ILE A 324 -24.80 -24.29 16.05
C ILE A 324 -25.92 -25.04 15.33
N GLN A 325 -26.24 -24.69 14.08
CA GLN A 325 -27.28 -25.36 13.30
C GLN A 325 -26.97 -26.85 13.07
N SER A 326 -25.71 -27.21 12.78
CA SER A 326 -25.29 -28.61 12.67
C SER A 326 -25.50 -29.41 13.96
N ARG A 327 -25.43 -28.76 15.13
CA ARG A 327 -25.67 -29.39 16.44
C ARG A 327 -27.16 -29.59 16.70
N LEU A 328 -28.00 -28.62 16.34
CA LEU A 328 -29.44 -28.64 16.58
C LEU A 328 -30.20 -29.65 15.71
N ASN A 329 -29.66 -30.03 14.55
CA ASN A 329 -30.25 -31.06 13.67
C ASN A 329 -29.98 -32.50 14.12
N THR A 330 -29.29 -32.71 15.25
CA THR A 330 -29.13 -34.06 15.82
C THR A 330 -30.40 -34.40 16.59
N ARG A 331 -31.15 -35.45 16.18
CA ARG A 331 -32.28 -35.95 16.97
C ARG A 331 -31.76 -36.34 18.35
N THR A 332 -32.41 -35.89 19.43
CA THR A 332 -31.95 -36.15 20.81
C THR A 332 -33.04 -36.82 21.65
N LYS A 333 -32.62 -37.63 22.62
CA LYS A 333 -33.46 -38.16 23.69
C LYS A 333 -32.99 -37.57 25.01
N LYS A 334 -33.92 -37.15 25.87
CA LYS A 334 -33.59 -36.69 27.23
C LYS A 334 -33.44 -37.90 28.16
N HIS A 335 -32.41 -37.91 29.00
CA HIS A 335 -32.22 -38.87 30.08
C HIS A 335 -31.95 -38.13 31.38
N LYS A 336 -32.72 -38.44 32.43
CA LYS A 336 -32.53 -37.87 33.76
C LYS A 336 -31.63 -38.80 34.57
N VAL A 337 -30.48 -38.29 35.01
CA VAL A 337 -29.47 -39.05 35.75
C VAL A 337 -30.03 -39.51 37.08
N LYS A 338 -29.91 -40.81 37.35
CA LYS A 338 -30.32 -41.45 38.60
C LYS A 338 -29.14 -41.62 39.55
N LYS A 339 -29.45 -41.80 40.83
CA LYS A 339 -28.45 -42.05 41.88
C LYS A 339 -27.60 -43.27 41.53
N GLY A 340 -26.28 -43.07 41.45
CA GLY A 340 -25.30 -44.13 41.15
C GLY A 340 -24.95 -44.29 39.67
N GLU A 341 -25.60 -43.56 38.76
CA GLU A 341 -25.24 -43.57 37.35
C GLU A 341 -23.96 -42.76 37.10
N THR A 342 -23.08 -43.32 36.28
CA THR A 342 -21.89 -42.66 35.75
C THR A 342 -22.08 -42.31 34.28
N LEU A 343 -21.31 -41.34 33.77
CA LEU A 343 -21.29 -41.02 32.34
C LEU A 343 -21.05 -42.26 31.48
N MET A 344 -20.21 -43.19 31.95
CA MET A 344 -19.93 -44.45 31.28
C MET A 344 -21.18 -45.34 31.20
N SER A 345 -21.87 -45.55 32.32
CA SER A 345 -23.09 -46.37 32.36
C SER A 345 -24.22 -45.80 31.50
N VAL A 346 -24.40 -44.48 31.48
CA VAL A 346 -25.41 -43.81 30.64
C VAL A 346 -25.02 -43.88 29.16
N ALA A 347 -23.74 -43.64 28.84
CA ALA A 347 -23.20 -43.76 27.49
C ALA A 347 -23.40 -45.18 26.92
N GLN A 348 -23.14 -46.21 27.73
CA GLN A 348 -23.36 -47.60 27.37
C GLN A 348 -24.84 -47.94 27.19
N LEU A 349 -25.71 -47.47 28.09
CA LEU A 349 -27.16 -47.68 28.02
C LEU A 349 -27.75 -47.20 26.69
N TYR A 350 -27.26 -46.07 26.18
CA TYR A 350 -27.76 -45.48 24.94
C TYR A 350 -26.92 -45.80 23.69
N GLY A 351 -25.84 -46.59 23.85
CA GLY A 351 -24.92 -46.88 22.75
C GLY A 351 -24.32 -45.60 22.15
N VAL A 352 -23.87 -44.66 23.00
CA VAL A 352 -23.13 -43.43 22.61
C VAL A 352 -21.74 -43.43 23.24
N HIS A 353 -20.69 -42.96 22.54
CA HIS A 353 -19.34 -42.94 23.10
C HIS A 353 -19.25 -41.93 24.27
N PRO A 354 -18.69 -42.26 25.45
CA PRO A 354 -18.70 -41.39 26.64
C PRO A 354 -18.12 -39.99 26.39
N LYS A 355 -16.97 -39.88 25.72
CA LYS A 355 -16.37 -38.58 25.33
C LYS A 355 -17.27 -37.76 24.39
N LYS A 356 -18.03 -38.42 23.52
CA LYS A 356 -18.98 -37.78 22.61
C LYS A 356 -20.19 -37.30 23.40
N LEU A 357 -20.70 -38.10 24.33
CA LEU A 357 -21.79 -37.74 25.23
C LEU A 357 -21.41 -36.56 26.16
N ALA A 358 -20.21 -36.60 26.75
CA ALA A 358 -19.68 -35.50 27.57
C ALA A 358 -19.56 -34.20 26.77
N LYS A 359 -18.93 -34.25 25.59
CA LYS A 359 -18.81 -33.07 24.72
C LYS A 359 -20.17 -32.55 24.26
N PHE A 360 -21.13 -33.45 23.99
CA PHE A 360 -22.48 -33.10 23.57
C PHE A 360 -23.25 -32.36 24.68
N ASN A 361 -23.02 -32.76 25.94
CA ASN A 361 -23.62 -32.14 27.12
C ASN A 361 -22.72 -31.10 27.80
N LEU A 362 -21.63 -30.69 27.15
CA LEU A 362 -20.66 -29.70 27.66
C LEU A 362 -20.07 -30.03 29.04
N LEU A 363 -20.02 -31.31 29.41
CA LEU A 363 -19.46 -31.76 30.69
C LEU A 363 -17.93 -31.57 30.70
N ARG A 364 -17.41 -31.01 31.79
CA ARG A 364 -15.97 -30.82 32.02
C ARG A 364 -15.40 -32.02 32.75
N TRP A 365 -14.17 -32.44 32.42
CA TRP A 365 -13.46 -33.48 33.15
C TRP A 365 -13.34 -33.08 34.65
N PRO A 366 -13.60 -33.97 35.62
CA PRO A 366 -13.73 -35.45 35.54
C PRO A 366 -15.10 -36.01 35.11
N TYR A 367 -15.94 -35.20 34.47
CA TYR A 367 -17.27 -35.55 33.95
C TYR A 367 -18.23 -36.04 35.04
N GLU A 368 -18.24 -35.34 36.17
CA GLU A 368 -19.17 -35.58 37.27
C GLU A 368 -20.61 -35.39 36.78
N LEU A 369 -21.48 -36.31 37.21
CA LEU A 369 -22.93 -36.24 37.00
C LEU A 369 -23.59 -36.12 38.37
N ASN A 370 -24.51 -35.17 38.50
CA ASN A 370 -25.35 -35.03 39.68
C ASN A 370 -26.67 -35.78 39.48
N VAL A 371 -27.25 -36.25 40.58
CA VAL A 371 -28.61 -36.79 40.55
C VAL A 371 -29.55 -35.71 40.03
N ASP A 372 -30.48 -36.10 39.15
CA ASP A 372 -31.43 -35.25 38.46
C ASP A 372 -30.90 -34.38 37.30
N ASP A 373 -29.60 -34.46 36.98
CA ASP A 373 -29.05 -33.86 35.76
C ASP A 373 -29.81 -34.39 34.53
N VAL A 374 -30.19 -33.51 33.61
CA VAL A 374 -30.86 -33.90 32.36
C VAL A 374 -29.84 -33.90 31.23
N LEU A 375 -29.43 -35.09 30.82
CA LEU A 375 -28.53 -35.31 29.70
C LEU A 375 -29.32 -35.40 28.39
N LEU A 376 -28.83 -34.68 27.37
CA LEU A 376 -29.25 -34.81 25.99
C LEU A 376 -28.42 -35.92 25.31
N ILE A 377 -29.09 -36.98 24.91
CA ILE A 377 -28.48 -38.13 24.27
C ILE A 377 -28.67 -38.00 22.75
N PRO A 378 -27.60 -37.90 21.94
CA PRO A 378 -27.72 -37.88 20.49
C PRO A 378 -28.22 -39.24 19.97
N GLN A 379 -29.27 -39.24 19.15
CA GLN A 379 -29.83 -40.44 18.54
C GLN A 379 -29.11 -40.76 17.21
N GLY A 380 -28.50 -41.94 17.16
CA GLY A 380 -27.80 -42.49 15.99
C GLY A 380 -26.91 -43.65 16.43
N GLN A 381 -26.86 -44.75 15.67
CA GLN A 381 -26.01 -45.88 16.06
C GLN A 381 -24.53 -45.52 15.96
N MET A 382 -23.74 -45.97 16.94
CA MET A 382 -22.28 -45.88 16.87
C MET A 382 -21.72 -46.45 15.57
N SER A 383 -20.77 -45.73 14.99
CA SER A 383 -19.90 -46.26 13.94
C SER A 383 -19.20 -47.53 14.42
N ARG A 384 -18.90 -48.46 13.51
CA ARG A 384 -18.19 -49.72 13.82
C ARG A 384 -16.88 -49.46 14.57
N GLY A 385 -16.17 -48.37 14.27
CA GLY A 385 -14.95 -47.97 14.99
C GLY A 385 -15.20 -47.45 16.41
N GLU A 386 -16.32 -46.76 16.64
CA GLU A 386 -16.73 -46.30 17.99
C GLU A 386 -17.15 -47.48 18.87
N ARG A 387 -17.72 -48.55 18.29
CA ARG A 387 -18.07 -49.80 18.99
C ARG A 387 -16.85 -50.63 19.39
N LEU A 388 -15.88 -50.75 18.49
CA LEU A 388 -14.65 -51.53 18.74
C LEU A 388 -13.77 -50.95 19.85
N THR A 389 -14.01 -49.70 20.26
CA THR A 389 -13.23 -48.97 21.27
C THR A 389 -13.89 -48.97 22.65
N MET A 390 -15.01 -49.68 22.83
CA MET A 390 -15.73 -49.81 24.10
C MET A 390 -15.43 -51.08 24.91
N GLY A 391 -14.75 -52.09 24.36
CA GLY A 391 -14.50 -53.37 25.04
C GLY A 391 -13.06 -53.52 25.54
N ASP A 392 -12.90 -53.80 26.83
CA ASP A 392 -11.78 -54.33 27.65
C ASP A 392 -10.30 -54.29 27.18
N ASP A 393 -9.94 -53.44 26.22
CA ASP A 393 -8.55 -53.09 25.93
C ASP A 393 -8.42 -51.60 25.64
N TRP A 394 -8.36 -50.82 26.72
CA TRP A 394 -8.09 -49.39 26.70
C TRP A 394 -6.78 -49.03 25.97
N ASN A 395 -5.80 -49.97 25.88
CA ASN A 395 -4.55 -49.76 25.16
C ASN A 395 -4.68 -49.91 23.64
N ALA A 396 -5.68 -50.63 23.13
CA ALA A 396 -5.95 -50.76 21.70
C ALA A 396 -6.42 -49.43 21.06
N TYR A 397 -7.20 -48.64 21.81
CA TYR A 397 -7.64 -47.30 21.40
C TYR A 397 -6.46 -46.33 21.22
N TYR A 398 -5.55 -46.26 22.20
CA TYR A 398 -4.36 -45.39 22.12
C TYR A 398 -3.37 -45.80 21.01
N LYS A 399 -3.20 -47.12 20.76
CA LYS A 399 -2.39 -47.61 19.65
C LYS A 399 -3.03 -47.37 18.27
N ALA A 400 -4.36 -47.37 18.17
CA ALA A 400 -5.09 -47.06 16.94
C ALA A 400 -5.01 -45.57 16.58
N GLU A 401 -5.10 -44.68 17.58
CA GLU A 401 -4.98 -43.23 17.40
C GLU A 401 -3.54 -42.82 17.02
N GLN A 402 -2.51 -43.49 17.56
CA GLN A 402 -1.11 -43.24 17.16
C GLN A 402 -0.76 -43.80 15.76
N ARG A 403 -1.51 -44.79 15.25
CA ARG A 403 -1.21 -45.46 13.97
C ARG A 403 -1.85 -44.81 12.73
N LYS A 404 -2.56 -43.69 12.87
CA LYS A 404 -3.05 -42.93 11.71
C LYS A 404 -2.93 -41.43 11.88
N VAL A 405 -1.73 -40.89 11.69
CA VAL A 405 -1.56 -39.56 11.10
C VAL A 405 -0.34 -39.58 10.18
N TRP A 406 -0.56 -39.83 8.88
CA TRP A 406 0.39 -39.45 7.84
C TRP A 406 -0.34 -38.73 6.69
N LEU A 407 0.06 -37.46 6.55
CA LEU A 407 0.26 -36.62 5.35
C LEU A 407 -0.81 -36.36 4.26
N THR A 408 -2.04 -36.86 4.30
CA THR A 408 -3.01 -36.53 3.22
C THR A 408 -4.36 -35.95 3.62
N ASP A 409 -4.72 -35.83 4.91
CA ASP A 409 -5.95 -35.13 5.30
C ASP A 409 -5.75 -33.61 5.40
N LEU A 410 -5.47 -33.02 4.24
CA LEU A 410 -5.35 -31.59 4.02
C LEU A 410 -6.72 -31.00 3.75
N LYS A 411 -7.44 -30.65 4.82
CA LYS A 411 -8.37 -29.51 4.79
C LYS A 411 -8.17 -28.64 6.03
N PHE A 412 -7.23 -27.69 5.88
CA PHE A 412 -7.42 -26.28 6.26
C PHE A 412 -6.80 -25.69 7.57
N VAL A 413 -5.68 -26.18 8.13
CA VAL A 413 -5.05 -25.49 9.30
C VAL A 413 -3.53 -25.37 9.24
N GLY A 414 -2.97 -25.14 8.05
CA GLY A 414 -1.54 -24.85 7.86
C GLY A 414 -1.16 -23.36 7.87
N ALA A 415 -2.12 -22.44 7.95
CA ALA A 415 -1.89 -21.04 7.58
C ALA A 415 -1.83 -20.03 8.75
N LEU A 416 -2.08 -20.42 10.00
CA LEU A 416 -2.04 -19.48 11.12
C LEU A 416 -1.57 -20.22 12.37
N LEU A 417 -0.29 -20.09 12.72
CA LEU A 417 0.28 -20.01 14.08
C LEU A 417 1.79 -20.26 13.98
N GLY A 418 2.55 -19.21 14.28
CA GLY A 418 4.01 -19.21 14.27
C GLY A 418 4.61 -20.20 15.25
N LYS A 419 5.79 -20.71 14.88
CA LYS A 419 6.66 -21.58 15.68
C LYS A 419 6.94 -20.97 17.06
N ILE A 420 6.42 -21.57 18.12
CA ILE A 420 6.93 -21.35 19.48
C ILE A 420 8.10 -22.31 19.68
N ARG A 421 9.32 -21.79 19.86
CA ARG A 421 10.52 -22.54 20.26
C ARG A 421 10.70 -22.39 21.77
N PHE A 422 10.83 -23.50 22.51
CA PHE A 422 11.32 -23.47 23.87
C PHE A 422 12.83 -23.77 23.90
N ARG A 423 13.58 -22.91 24.61
CA ARG A 423 15.04 -23.01 24.79
C ARG A 423 15.33 -23.77 26.09
N ARG A 424 16.03 -24.88 26.00
CA ARG A 424 16.52 -25.68 27.13
C ARG A 424 17.61 -24.89 27.88
N ARG A 425 17.45 -24.64 29.18
CA ARG A 425 18.59 -24.36 30.08
C ARG A 425 18.92 -25.65 30.81
N ASN A 426 20.17 -26.09 30.68
CA ASN A 426 20.78 -27.08 31.56
C ASN A 426 20.84 -26.49 32.97
N MET A 427 20.40 -27.25 33.98
CA MET A 427 20.96 -27.15 35.33
C MET A 427 21.40 -28.53 35.77
N GLY A 428 22.58 -28.57 36.36
CA GLY A 428 23.39 -29.74 36.58
C GLY A 428 22.91 -30.65 37.72
N VAL A 429 23.47 -31.84 37.68
CA VAL A 429 23.44 -32.88 38.70
C VAL A 429 23.88 -32.32 40.06
N VAL A 430 23.13 -32.64 41.12
CA VAL A 430 23.67 -32.69 42.47
C VAL A 430 23.29 -34.03 43.09
N SER A 431 24.29 -34.90 43.20
CA SER A 431 24.30 -36.02 44.13
C SER A 431 24.82 -35.51 45.47
N THR A 432 24.18 -35.88 46.59
CA THR A 432 24.89 -36.16 47.84
C THR A 432 24.11 -37.16 48.67
N ALA A 433 24.87 -37.97 49.40
CA ALA A 433 24.49 -39.23 50.02
C ALA A 433 24.17 -39.13 51.53
N ARG A 434 23.63 -40.24 52.05
CA ARG A 434 23.94 -40.91 53.34
C ARG A 434 23.22 -40.44 54.63
N HIS A 435 22.42 -41.34 55.22
CA HIS A 435 22.20 -41.69 56.66
C HIS A 435 20.74 -42.14 56.88
N SER A 436 20.47 -43.44 57.08
CA SER A 436 20.43 -44.19 58.36
C SER A 436 19.41 -43.65 59.38
N GLY A 437 18.42 -44.48 59.74
CA GLY A 437 17.47 -44.16 60.82
C GLY A 437 16.22 -45.04 60.85
N LYS A 438 16.28 -46.15 61.59
CA LYS A 438 15.16 -47.06 61.99
C LYS A 438 13.91 -46.31 62.53
N VAL A 439 12.72 -46.93 62.46
CA VAL A 439 12.00 -47.59 63.58
C VAL A 439 10.49 -47.87 63.29
N ARG A 440 10.09 -49.14 63.52
CA ARG A 440 8.80 -49.78 63.98
C ARG A 440 7.43 -49.42 63.35
N LEU A 441 6.67 -50.38 62.80
CA LEU A 441 5.90 -51.52 63.39
C LEU A 441 4.63 -51.10 64.16
N ILE A 442 3.46 -51.63 63.73
CA ILE A 442 2.47 -52.40 64.52
C ILE A 442 1.34 -52.88 63.57
N GLY A 443 1.08 -54.20 63.56
CA GLY A 443 -0.10 -54.83 62.94
C GLY A 443 -1.35 -54.74 63.85
N PRO A 444 -2.43 -55.52 63.62
CA PRO A 444 -2.34 -56.98 63.53
C PRO A 444 -3.21 -57.64 62.43
N HIS A 445 -2.87 -58.91 62.21
CA HIS A 445 -3.62 -60.00 61.55
C HIS A 445 -4.90 -60.37 62.38
N PRO A 446 -5.86 -61.25 61.95
CA PRO A 446 -5.67 -62.69 61.61
C PRO A 446 -6.54 -63.28 60.48
N GLU A 447 -6.08 -64.44 59.96
CA GLU A 447 -6.77 -65.70 59.51
C GLU A 447 -7.97 -65.67 58.54
N SER A 448 -8.18 -66.62 57.62
CA SER A 448 -7.99 -68.09 57.66
C SER A 448 -7.78 -68.69 56.24
N GLN A 449 -6.72 -69.48 56.00
CA GLN A 449 -6.69 -70.96 55.89
C GLN A 449 -7.50 -71.59 54.74
N ASP A 450 -6.84 -72.19 53.74
CA ASP A 450 -6.68 -73.65 53.67
C ASP A 450 -5.52 -74.06 52.74
N SER A 451 -4.94 -75.22 53.02
CA SER A 451 -3.62 -75.71 52.64
C SER A 451 -3.73 -77.11 52.01
N GLY A 452 -2.92 -77.38 50.98
CA GLY A 452 -2.79 -78.73 50.41
C GLY A 452 -1.54 -78.83 49.54
N VAL A 453 -0.58 -79.60 50.02
CA VAL A 453 0.84 -79.69 49.61
C VAL A 453 1.05 -80.74 48.52
N ALA A 454 1.92 -80.47 47.53
CA ALA A 454 2.78 -81.49 46.91
C ALA A 454 3.95 -80.85 46.10
N SER A 455 5.14 -80.85 46.73
CA SER A 455 6.47 -81.14 46.17
C SER A 455 6.95 -80.50 44.85
N LEU A 456 7.96 -79.63 44.98
CA LEU A 456 8.90 -79.19 43.95
C LEU A 456 9.78 -80.33 43.42
N PRO A 457 10.20 -80.23 42.14
CA PRO A 457 11.63 -80.35 41.85
C PRO A 457 12.18 -79.18 41.02
N ARG A 458 13.36 -78.71 41.47
CA ARG A 458 14.49 -78.05 40.79
C ARG A 458 14.24 -77.06 39.63
N MET A 459 14.53 -75.80 39.98
CA MET A 459 15.24 -74.75 39.23
C MET A 459 15.35 -74.88 37.70
N THR A 460 14.61 -74.02 37.01
CA THR A 460 15.02 -73.43 35.73
C THR A 460 15.32 -71.95 35.92
N LYS A 461 16.40 -71.48 35.27
CA LYS A 461 16.90 -70.10 35.28
C LYS A 461 15.80 -69.11 34.85
N GLY A 462 15.48 -68.14 35.70
CA GLY A 462 14.56 -67.05 35.37
C GLY A 462 14.52 -65.97 36.45
N GLY A 463 15.57 -65.15 36.54
CA GLY A 463 15.60 -64.00 37.45
C GLY A 463 14.57 -62.96 37.05
N VAL A 464 13.57 -62.70 37.91
CA VAL A 464 12.63 -61.60 37.77
C VAL A 464 13.40 -60.28 37.90
N PRO A 465 13.34 -59.34 36.94
CA PRO A 465 14.03 -58.07 37.07
C PRO A 465 13.38 -57.24 38.18
N THR A 466 14.17 -56.84 39.17
CA THR A 466 13.78 -55.81 40.14
C THR A 466 13.64 -54.49 39.38
N VAL A 467 12.42 -54.01 39.19
CA VAL A 467 12.15 -52.74 38.49
C VAL A 467 12.51 -51.60 39.45
N ALA A 468 13.53 -50.81 39.12
CA ALA A 468 13.88 -49.62 39.89
C ALA A 468 12.74 -48.60 39.84
N MET A 469 12.46 -47.90 40.94
CA MET A 469 11.37 -46.90 41.04
C MET A 469 11.96 -45.50 41.24
N GLU A 470 11.33 -44.49 40.64
CA GLU A 470 11.61 -43.06 40.86
C GLU A 470 10.41 -42.42 41.57
N ALA A 471 10.66 -41.52 42.53
CA ALA A 471 9.62 -40.78 43.24
C ALA A 471 9.50 -39.37 42.66
N LEU A 472 8.32 -39.02 42.14
CA LEU A 472 7.99 -37.68 41.66
C LEU A 472 7.18 -36.95 42.73
N VAL A 473 7.53 -35.71 43.05
CA VAL A 473 6.80 -34.88 44.01
C VAL A 473 5.74 -34.06 43.27
N ALA A 474 4.47 -34.26 43.60
CA ALA A 474 3.36 -33.52 43.00
C ALA A 474 3.35 -32.05 43.46
N GLU A 475 3.22 -31.12 42.52
CA GLU A 475 3.02 -29.69 42.80
C GLU A 475 1.53 -29.35 42.98
N LYS A 476 1.25 -28.14 43.45
CA LYS A 476 -0.12 -27.68 43.67
C LYS A 476 -0.84 -27.51 42.33
N GLY A 477 -1.79 -28.40 42.07
CA GLY A 477 -2.61 -28.39 40.85
C GLY A 477 -2.34 -29.58 39.94
N ASP A 478 -1.29 -30.36 40.22
CA ASP A 478 -0.96 -31.56 39.47
C ASP A 478 -2.05 -32.62 39.59
N THR A 479 -2.28 -33.32 38.49
CA THR A 479 -3.19 -34.45 38.40
C THR A 479 -2.42 -35.73 38.09
N ILE A 480 -3.02 -36.90 38.36
CA ILE A 480 -2.41 -38.18 37.98
C ILE A 480 -2.26 -38.30 36.46
N TYR A 481 -3.09 -37.59 35.69
CA TYR A 481 -2.95 -37.49 34.25
C TYR A 481 -1.62 -36.81 33.88
N ASP A 482 -1.26 -35.71 34.55
CA ASP A 482 0.01 -35.00 34.29
C ASP A 482 1.22 -35.90 34.60
N ILE A 483 1.15 -36.69 35.68
CA ILE A 483 2.19 -37.67 36.03
C ILE A 483 2.24 -38.83 35.03
N SER A 484 1.08 -39.30 34.56
CA SER A 484 0.98 -40.34 33.53
C SER A 484 1.60 -39.90 32.22
N GLU A 485 1.34 -38.67 31.79
CA GLU A 485 1.91 -38.06 30.59
C GLU A 485 3.43 -37.86 30.72
N PHE A 486 3.89 -37.40 31.89
CA PHE A 486 5.31 -37.18 32.16
C PHE A 486 6.11 -38.51 32.22
N ALA A 487 5.59 -39.50 32.93
CA ALA A 487 6.27 -40.78 33.15
C ALA A 487 6.07 -41.76 31.99
N GLY A 488 5.10 -41.54 31.11
CA GLY A 488 4.77 -42.45 30.01
C GLY A 488 4.16 -43.77 30.47
N ILE A 489 3.51 -43.76 31.64
CA ILE A 489 2.95 -44.95 32.31
C ILE A 489 1.45 -44.76 32.46
N SER A 490 0.66 -45.83 32.38
CA SER A 490 -0.79 -45.73 32.52
C SER A 490 -1.21 -45.25 33.91
N ILE A 491 -2.29 -44.48 33.97
CA ILE A 491 -2.89 -44.02 35.24
C ILE A 491 -3.19 -45.18 36.18
N GLN A 492 -3.68 -46.32 35.66
CA GLN A 492 -4.00 -47.50 36.46
C GLN A 492 -2.76 -48.14 37.06
N GLU A 493 -1.64 -48.16 36.33
CA GLU A 493 -0.36 -48.62 36.85
C GLU A 493 0.13 -47.68 37.96
N ILE A 494 0.04 -46.35 37.78
CA ILE A 494 0.40 -45.36 38.82
C ILE A 494 -0.48 -45.54 40.06
N VAL A 495 -1.79 -45.67 39.88
CA VAL A 495 -2.75 -45.90 40.97
C VAL A 495 -2.44 -47.19 41.71
N ARG A 496 -2.15 -48.28 40.99
CA ARG A 496 -1.80 -49.58 41.57
C ARG A 496 -0.49 -49.52 42.34
N LEU A 497 0.53 -48.89 41.77
CA LEU A 497 1.86 -48.78 42.38
C LEU A 497 1.87 -47.91 43.63
N ASN A 498 1.00 -46.90 43.67
CA ASN A 498 0.92 -45.93 44.76
C ASN A 498 -0.27 -46.17 45.69
N ASN A 499 -0.99 -47.28 45.53
CA ASN A 499 -2.20 -47.62 46.29
C ASN A 499 -3.18 -46.45 46.44
N LEU A 500 -3.34 -45.66 45.38
CA LEU A 500 -4.21 -44.49 45.42
C LEU A 500 -5.67 -44.95 45.48
N ARG A 501 -6.49 -44.26 46.28
CA ARG A 501 -7.93 -44.53 46.36
C ARG A 501 -8.72 -43.45 45.60
N PRO A 502 -9.85 -43.78 44.96
CA PRO A 502 -10.76 -42.77 44.44
C PRO A 502 -11.09 -41.74 45.53
N PRO A 503 -11.10 -40.42 45.25
CA PRO A 503 -11.09 -39.77 43.93
C PRO A 503 -9.68 -39.46 43.35
N TYR A 504 -8.64 -40.17 43.79
CA TYR A 504 -7.27 -40.09 43.28
C TYR A 504 -6.69 -38.67 43.18
N ARG A 505 -7.04 -37.80 44.14
CA ARG A 505 -6.51 -36.44 44.23
C ARG A 505 -5.07 -36.47 44.73
N LEU A 506 -4.19 -35.76 44.04
CA LEU A 506 -2.83 -35.51 44.50
C LEU A 506 -2.81 -34.31 45.44
N ARG A 507 -2.10 -34.45 46.55
CA ARG A 507 -1.78 -33.33 47.44
C ARG A 507 -0.46 -32.73 47.00
N ALA A 508 -0.33 -31.41 47.09
CA ALA A 508 0.96 -30.76 46.89
C ALA A 508 1.99 -31.33 47.89
N GLY A 509 3.16 -31.73 47.40
CA GLY A 509 4.20 -32.42 48.16
C GLY A 509 4.03 -33.95 48.23
N GLN A 510 2.99 -34.53 47.62
CA GLN A 510 2.77 -35.98 47.61
C GLN A 510 3.75 -36.68 46.66
N GLU A 511 4.51 -37.63 47.18
CA GLU A 511 5.41 -38.46 46.38
C GLU A 511 4.64 -39.57 45.63
N ILE A 512 4.94 -39.72 44.35
CA ILE A 512 4.33 -40.69 43.44
C ILE A 512 5.44 -41.53 42.81
N LEU A 513 5.42 -42.82 43.13
CA LEU A 513 6.32 -43.85 42.66
C LEU A 513 5.99 -44.25 41.22
N VAL A 514 7.00 -44.21 40.36
CA VAL A 514 6.90 -44.63 38.96
C VAL A 514 8.09 -45.54 38.58
N PRO A 515 7.88 -46.66 37.87
CA PRO A 515 8.96 -47.57 37.47
C PRO A 515 9.87 -46.98 36.40
N ILE A 516 11.18 -47.18 36.59
CA ILE A 516 12.25 -46.81 35.68
C ILE A 516 12.43 -47.95 34.66
N ALA A 517 11.62 -47.98 33.60
CA ALA A 517 11.80 -48.89 32.47
C ALA A 517 12.40 -48.16 31.25
N HIS A 518 13.68 -48.42 30.99
CA HIS A 518 14.50 -48.17 29.79
C HIS A 518 14.17 -46.96 28.86
N LYS A 519 14.78 -45.80 29.14
CA LYS A 519 15.31 -44.94 28.06
C LYS A 519 16.55 -45.60 27.45
N THR A 520 16.37 -46.52 26.50
CA THR A 520 17.50 -46.95 25.67
C THR A 520 17.85 -45.83 24.71
N THR A 521 18.99 -45.21 24.97
CA THR A 521 19.72 -44.33 24.05
C THR A 521 19.89 -44.97 22.68
N VAL A 522 19.19 -44.47 21.66
CA VAL A 522 19.64 -44.64 20.27
C VAL A 522 20.57 -43.47 19.95
N LYS A 523 21.87 -43.67 20.20
CA LYS A 523 22.93 -42.90 19.52
C LYS A 523 22.83 -43.22 18.03
N PRO A 524 22.79 -42.22 17.12
CA PRO A 524 23.00 -42.51 15.71
C PRO A 524 24.39 -43.13 15.54
N LYS A 525 24.40 -44.32 14.93
CA LYS A 525 25.59 -45.06 14.55
C LYS A 525 26.41 -44.20 13.59
N ARG A 526 27.54 -43.73 14.10
CA ARG A 526 28.63 -43.12 13.35
C ARG A 526 29.12 -44.12 12.30
N VAL A 527 28.87 -43.87 11.02
CA VAL A 527 29.63 -44.45 9.91
C VAL A 527 30.73 -43.45 9.56
N THR A 528 31.95 -43.74 10.00
CA THR A 528 33.22 -43.22 9.46
C THR A 528 33.78 -44.33 8.55
N LYS A 529 34.33 -44.16 7.34
CA LYS A 529 35.09 -43.12 6.64
C LYS A 529 34.92 -43.39 5.12
N LYS A 530 35.00 -42.40 4.22
CA LYS A 530 36.27 -42.05 3.55
C LYS A 530 36.23 -40.58 3.08
N ALA A 531 37.15 -39.79 3.60
CA ALA A 531 37.49 -38.48 3.07
C ALA A 531 38.59 -38.65 2.01
N ALA A 532 38.45 -37.97 0.87
CA ALA A 532 39.57 -37.59 0.02
C ALA A 532 40.24 -36.33 0.63
N PRO A 533 41.56 -36.16 0.48
CA PRO A 533 42.34 -35.20 1.25
C PRO A 533 42.23 -33.76 0.72
N SER A 534 42.16 -32.81 1.64
CA SER A 534 42.58 -31.44 1.42
C SER A 534 44.10 -31.32 1.61
N THR A 535 44.81 -30.71 0.67
CA THR A 535 46.12 -30.10 0.92
C THR A 535 45.99 -28.57 0.94
N LYS A 536 46.38 -28.03 2.10
CA LYS A 536 47.06 -26.75 2.43
C LYS A 536 47.30 -25.78 1.24
N SER A 537 47.14 -24.46 1.34
CA SER A 537 47.97 -23.52 2.13
C SER A 537 47.51 -22.08 1.77
N VAL A 538 46.97 -21.28 2.69
CA VAL A 538 47.62 -20.12 3.35
C VAL A 538 48.69 -19.38 2.53
N ALA A 539 48.40 -18.13 2.14
CA ALA A 539 49.15 -16.89 2.46
C ALA A 539 49.02 -15.79 1.37
N LYS A 540 48.47 -14.62 1.76
CA LYS A 540 48.73 -13.27 1.19
C LYS A 540 50.24 -12.94 1.36
N PRO A 541 50.88 -11.95 0.66
CA PRO A 541 50.35 -10.60 0.41
C PRO A 541 50.84 -9.81 -0.85
N LYS A 542 50.23 -8.63 -1.03
CA LYS A 542 50.76 -7.31 -1.52
C LYS A 542 51.47 -7.13 -2.90
N SER A 543 50.91 -6.13 -3.59
CA SER A 543 51.57 -4.97 -4.25
C SER A 543 52.26 -5.09 -5.62
N ASN A 544 51.61 -4.44 -6.59
CA ASN A 544 52.09 -3.32 -7.40
C ASN A 544 53.07 -3.52 -8.58
N LYS A 545 52.75 -2.77 -9.64
CA LYS A 545 53.58 -2.25 -10.75
C LYS A 545 53.95 -3.15 -11.94
N LYS A 546 53.35 -2.74 -13.07
CA LYS A 546 53.96 -2.24 -14.33
C LYS A 546 54.79 -3.18 -15.23
N LYS A 547 54.41 -3.09 -16.51
CA LYS A 547 55.21 -3.00 -17.76
C LYS A 547 55.38 -4.28 -18.62
N ARG A 548 54.69 -4.20 -19.76
CA ARG A 548 55.19 -4.22 -21.16
C ARG A 548 55.55 -5.54 -21.87
N SER A 549 55.34 -5.43 -23.18
CA SER A 549 55.71 -6.29 -24.32
C SER A 549 54.79 -7.50 -24.53
N LYS A 550 54.32 -7.81 -25.74
CA LYS A 550 54.67 -7.33 -27.09
C LYS A 550 53.46 -6.78 -27.83
#